data_AF-A0A2T5JT99-F1
#
_entry.id   AF-A0A2T5JT99-F1
#
_cell.length_a   1.000
_cell.length_b   1.000
_cell.length_c   1.000
_cell.angle_alpha   90.00
_cell.angle_beta   90.00
_cell.angle_gamma   90.00
#
_symmetry.space_group_name_H-M   'P 1'
#
loop_
_entity.id
_entity.type
_entity.pdbx_description
1 polymer ?
#
loop_
_entity_poly.entity_id
_entity_poly.type
_entity_poly.pdbx_seq_one_letter_code
_entity_poly.pdbx_strand_id
1 'polypeptide(L)'
;MGAIDIDALSREELEELQTKIDVALAALERRRRLDALADLAKRARELGYTLGEVTGVSKTQPRANRYANPANPDEFWCGRGRKPRWFEQAMAAGWAPEELLI
;
A
#
# COMPACT_ATOMS: atom_id res chain seq x y z
N MET A 1 26.29 9.45 -18.37
CA MET A 1 25.03 10.02 -18.91
C MET A 1 25.43 10.96 -20.02
N GLY A 2 25.06 10.64 -21.27
CA GLY A 2 25.32 11.53 -22.40
C GLY A 2 24.42 12.76 -22.30
N ALA A 3 24.96 13.93 -22.62
CA ALA A 3 24.15 15.13 -22.79
C ALA A 3 23.20 14.89 -23.97
N ILE A 4 21.91 15.14 -23.75
CA ILE A 4 20.91 15.13 -24.82
C ILE A 4 21.07 16.46 -25.56
N ASP A 5 21.29 16.40 -26.87
CA ASP A 5 21.34 17.58 -27.71
C ASP A 5 19.89 18.05 -27.99
N ILE A 6 19.50 19.17 -27.39
CA ILE A 6 18.12 19.67 -27.42
C ILE A 6 17.82 20.40 -28.74
N ASP A 7 18.84 20.98 -29.37
CA ASP A 7 18.69 21.82 -30.57
C ASP A 7 18.39 20.98 -31.82
N ALA A 8 18.82 19.72 -31.82
CA ALA A 8 18.58 18.76 -32.89
C ALA A 8 17.19 18.07 -32.83
N LEU A 9 16.42 18.27 -31.76
CA LEU A 9 15.13 17.59 -31.56
C LEU A 9 13.99 18.29 -32.30
N SER A 10 13.07 17.49 -32.83
CA SER A 10 11.81 18.00 -33.37
C SER A 10 10.90 18.52 -32.25
N ARG A 11 9.89 19.31 -32.62
CA ARG A 11 8.88 19.78 -31.66
C ARG A 11 8.22 18.61 -30.90
N GLU A 12 7.89 17.53 -31.61
CA GLU A 12 7.23 16.36 -31.03
C GLU A 12 8.15 15.64 -30.04
N GLU A 13 9.44 15.53 -30.36
CA GLU A 13 10.45 14.92 -29.48
C GLU A 13 10.70 15.77 -28.23
N LEU A 14 10.64 17.10 -28.34
CA LEU A 14 10.73 18.03 -27.20
C LEU A 14 9.52 17.89 -26.25
N GLU A 15 8.31 17.78 -26.79
CA GLU A 15 7.09 17.56 -26.00
C GLU A 15 7.11 16.18 -25.29
N GLU A 16 7.62 15.14 -25.98
CA GLU A 16 7.82 13.83 -25.37
C GLU A 16 8.87 13.86 -24.26
N LEU A 17 9.99 14.55 -24.48
CA LEU A 17 11.04 14.72 -23.49
C LEU A 17 10.54 15.48 -22.26
N GLN A 18 9.74 16.53 -22.45
CA GLN A 18 9.10 17.26 -21.35
C GLN A 18 8.22 16.32 -20.50
N THR A 19 7.36 15.52 -21.13
CA THR A 19 6.51 14.56 -20.43
C THR A 19 7.33 13.55 -19.63
N LYS A 20 8.43 13.04 -20.22
CA LYS A 20 9.36 12.12 -19.54
C LYS A 20 10.03 12.78 -18.34
N ILE A 21 10.44 14.05 -18.45
CA ILE A 21 11.02 14.83 -17.36
C ILE A 21 10.00 15.01 -16.24
N ASP A 22 8.75 15.37 -16.55
CA ASP A 22 7.70 15.56 -15.54
C ASP A 22 7.42 14.27 -14.76
N VAL A 23 7.33 13.13 -15.46
CA VAL A 23 7.16 11.82 -14.82
C VAL A 23 8.36 11.48 -13.94
N ALA A 24 9.57 11.74 -14.42
CA ALA A 24 10.81 11.49 -13.67
C ALA A 24 10.91 12.37 -12.42
N LEU A 25 10.57 13.66 -12.53
CA LEU A 25 10.53 14.60 -11.40
C LEU A 25 9.51 14.14 -10.36
N ALA A 26 8.28 13.83 -10.78
CA ALA A 26 7.25 13.34 -9.88
C ALA A 26 7.66 12.01 -9.19
N ALA A 27 8.33 11.10 -9.91
CA ALA A 27 8.86 9.88 -9.32
C ALA A 27 9.96 10.16 -8.27
N LEU A 28 10.84 11.11 -8.56
CA LEU A 28 11.93 11.52 -7.67
C LEU A 28 11.39 12.18 -6.40
N GLU A 29 10.42 13.09 -6.53
CA GLU A 29 9.75 13.72 -5.38
C GLU A 29 9.01 12.70 -4.51
N ARG A 30 8.30 11.75 -5.13
CA ARG A 30 7.66 10.64 -4.39
C ARG A 30 8.69 9.85 -3.59
N ARG A 31 9.83 9.51 -4.19
CA ARG A 31 10.91 8.78 -3.52
C ARG A 31 11.49 9.59 -2.37
N ARG A 32 11.84 10.87 -2.60
CA ARG A 32 12.34 11.77 -1.54
C ARG A 32 11.36 11.89 -0.38
N ARG A 33 10.06 11.97 -0.65
CA ARG A 33 9.03 12.04 0.38
C ARG A 33 8.92 10.74 1.19
N LEU A 34 9.04 9.59 0.54
CA LEU A 34 9.06 8.29 1.22
C LEU A 34 10.30 8.14 2.08
N ASP A 35 11.48 8.52 1.57
CA ASP A 35 12.74 8.48 2.30
C ASP A 35 12.67 9.40 3.54
N ALA A 36 12.17 10.63 3.39
CA ALA A 36 11.96 11.55 4.52
C ALA A 36 10.99 11.00 5.57
N LEU A 37 9.90 10.34 5.15
CA LEU A 37 8.98 9.68 6.08
C LEU A 37 9.64 8.49 6.81
N ALA A 38 10.49 7.73 6.12
CA ALA A 38 11.23 6.63 6.70
C ALA A 38 12.24 7.11 7.75
N ASP A 39 12.97 8.19 7.45
CA ASP A 39 13.91 8.81 8.38
C ASP A 39 13.20 9.35 9.63
N LEU A 40 12.07 10.04 9.45
CA LEU A 40 11.24 10.50 10.58
C LEU A 40 10.70 9.32 11.40
N ALA A 41 10.25 8.24 10.75
CA ALA A 41 9.77 7.05 11.44
C ALA A 41 10.89 6.35 12.21
N LYS A 42 12.10 6.27 11.64
CA LYS A 42 13.28 5.73 12.32
C LYS A 42 13.62 6.57 13.55
N ARG A 43 13.61 7.91 13.41
CA ARG A 43 13.91 8.82 14.51
C ARG A 43 12.87 8.74 15.63
N ALA A 44 11.58 8.63 15.28
CA ALA A 44 10.53 8.39 16.25
C ALA A 44 10.77 7.08 17.03
N ARG A 45 11.12 5.99 16.34
CA ARG A 45 11.41 4.69 16.96
C ARG A 45 12.61 4.75 17.91
N GLU A 46 13.67 5.48 17.55
CA GLU A 46 14.82 5.70 18.43
C GLU A 46 14.43 6.39 19.73
N LEU A 47 13.40 7.25 19.70
CA LEU A 47 12.85 7.93 20.86
C LEU A 47 11.76 7.10 21.59
N GLY A 48 11.48 5.87 21.14
CA GLY A 48 10.47 5.00 21.74
C GLY A 48 9.03 5.26 21.29
N TYR A 49 8.82 6.07 20.25
CA TYR A 49 7.51 6.42 19.72
C TYR A 49 7.33 5.91 18.28
N THR A 50 6.09 5.71 17.86
CA THR A 50 5.77 5.48 16.44
C THR A 50 5.50 6.82 15.73
N LEU A 51 5.76 6.88 14.42
CA LEU A 51 5.51 8.12 13.64
C LEU A 51 4.04 8.59 13.75
N GLY A 52 3.09 7.67 13.88
CA GLY A 52 1.68 7.99 14.08
C GLY A 52 1.38 8.64 15.43
N GLU A 53 2.11 8.27 16.49
CA GLU A 53 1.99 8.89 17.82
C GLU A 53 2.61 10.29 17.86
N VAL A 54 3.74 10.50 17.15
CA VAL A 54 4.42 11.80 17.09
C VAL A 54 3.63 12.82 16.25
N THR A 55 2.99 12.35 15.17
CA THR A 55 2.25 13.24 14.26
C THR A 55 0.77 13.40 14.63
N GLY A 56 0.26 12.60 15.57
CA GLY A 56 -1.18 12.53 15.90
C GLY A 56 -2.05 11.97 14.76
N VAL A 57 -1.46 11.59 13.62
CA VAL A 57 -2.15 11.02 12.47
C VAL A 57 -1.90 9.52 12.47
N SER A 58 -2.71 8.78 13.23
CA SER A 58 -2.75 7.33 13.10
C SER A 58 -3.44 6.96 11.79
N LYS A 59 -2.66 6.60 10.77
CA LYS A 59 -3.18 5.73 9.69
C LYS A 59 -3.33 4.33 10.25
N THR A 60 -4.34 4.11 11.10
CA THR A 60 -4.79 2.77 11.42
C THR A 60 -5.37 2.21 10.12
N GLN A 61 -4.54 1.53 9.32
CA GLN A 61 -5.05 0.59 8.33
C GLN A 61 -5.90 -0.41 9.12
N PRO A 62 -7.22 -0.51 8.88
CA PRO A 62 -8.02 -1.51 9.56
C PRO A 62 -7.39 -2.86 9.23
N ARG A 63 -6.93 -3.57 10.27
CA ARG A 63 -6.36 -4.91 10.11
C ARG A 63 -7.44 -5.73 9.37
N ALA A 64 -7.03 -6.40 8.30
CA ALA A 64 -7.95 -7.23 7.57
C ALA A 64 -8.39 -8.37 8.50
N ASN A 65 -9.66 -8.34 8.91
CA ASN A 65 -10.31 -9.40 9.65
C ASN A 65 -10.09 -10.74 8.92
N ARG A 66 -9.45 -11.71 9.57
CA ARG A 66 -9.20 -13.02 8.99
C ARG A 66 -10.24 -13.99 9.51
N TYR A 67 -10.92 -14.69 8.63
CA TYR A 67 -11.91 -15.70 8.98
C TYR A 67 -11.31 -17.09 8.77
N ALA A 68 -11.42 -18.00 9.72
CA ALA A 68 -10.99 -19.38 9.62
C ALA A 68 -12.17 -20.30 9.29
N ASN A 69 -11.93 -21.31 8.45
CA ASN A 69 -12.91 -22.34 8.16
C ASN A 69 -12.99 -23.34 9.33
N PRO A 70 -14.16 -23.56 9.96
CA PRO A 70 -14.29 -24.49 11.08
C PRO A 70 -14.12 -25.95 10.66
N ALA A 71 -14.32 -26.26 9.37
CA ALA A 71 -14.14 -27.61 8.82
C ALA A 71 -12.69 -27.89 8.39
N ASN A 72 -11.88 -26.85 8.13
CA ASN A 72 -10.50 -26.99 7.69
C ASN A 72 -9.63 -25.80 8.14
N PRO A 73 -8.77 -25.95 9.16
CA PRO A 73 -8.00 -24.85 9.72
C PRO A 73 -6.96 -24.23 8.77
N ASP A 74 -6.61 -24.90 7.67
CA ASP A 74 -5.71 -24.37 6.64
C ASP A 74 -6.41 -23.36 5.69
N GLU A 75 -7.74 -23.34 5.67
CA GLU A 75 -8.51 -22.40 4.85
C GLU A 75 -8.88 -21.15 5.65
N PHE A 76 -8.35 -20.00 5.22
CA PHE A 76 -8.68 -18.71 5.79
C PHE A 76 -9.03 -17.68 4.72
N TRP A 77 -9.84 -16.70 5.11
CA TRP A 77 -10.26 -15.60 4.24
C TRP A 77 -10.00 -14.27 4.91
N CYS A 78 -9.25 -13.38 4.28
CA CYS A 78 -8.88 -12.09 4.86
C CYS A 78 -9.99 -11.02 4.79
N GLY A 79 -11.25 -11.42 4.59
CA GLY A 79 -12.39 -10.48 4.51
C GLY A 79 -12.37 -9.53 3.30
N ARG A 80 -11.42 -9.72 2.37
CA ARG A 80 -11.24 -8.90 1.17
C ARG A 80 -11.36 -9.77 -0.08
N GLY A 81 -12.02 -9.23 -1.11
CA GLY A 81 -12.22 -9.92 -2.38
C GLY A 81 -13.38 -10.94 -2.37
N ARG A 82 -13.36 -11.88 -3.31
CA ARG A 82 -14.41 -12.89 -3.47
C ARG A 82 -14.48 -13.80 -2.25
N LYS A 83 -15.70 -14.03 -1.75
CA LYS A 83 -15.97 -14.96 -0.65
C LYS A 83 -15.63 -16.40 -1.10
N PRO A 84 -14.86 -17.17 -0.31
CA PRO A 84 -14.65 -18.58 -0.58
C PRO A 84 -15.94 -19.39 -0.41
N ARG A 85 -16.02 -20.53 -1.10
CA ARG A 85 -17.19 -21.42 -1.01
C ARG A 85 -17.46 -21.90 0.42
N TRP A 86 -16.41 -22.18 1.19
CA TRP A 86 -16.57 -22.61 2.58
C TRP A 86 -17.21 -21.52 3.44
N PHE A 87 -16.90 -20.24 3.18
CA PHE A 87 -17.47 -19.13 3.93
C PHE A 87 -18.96 -18.98 3.63
N GLU A 88 -19.35 -19.12 2.36
CA GLU A 88 -20.76 -19.14 1.96
C GLU A 88 -21.52 -20.34 2.54
N GLN A 89 -20.87 -21.51 2.59
CA GLN A 89 -21.45 -22.71 3.22
C GLN A 89 -21.59 -22.57 4.72
N ALA A 90 -20.60 -22.00 5.42
CA ALA A 90 -20.67 -21.74 6.85
C ALA A 90 -21.79 -20.75 7.19
N MET A 91 -21.92 -19.68 6.39
CA MET A 91 -23.04 -18.74 6.50
C MET A 91 -24.41 -19.42 6.26
N ALA A 92 -24.49 -20.33 5.27
CA ALA A 92 -25.71 -21.09 5.01
C ALA A 92 -26.04 -22.12 6.10
N ALA A 93 -25.01 -22.64 6.78
CA ALA A 93 -25.14 -23.51 7.95
C ALA A 93 -25.50 -22.76 9.25
N GLY A 94 -25.63 -21.43 9.20
CA GLY A 94 -26.07 -20.60 10.32
C GLY A 94 -24.95 -20.06 11.20
N TRP A 95 -23.69 -20.17 10.78
CA TRP A 95 -22.56 -19.61 11.53
C TRP A 95 -22.51 -18.10 11.40
N ALA A 96 -22.27 -17.41 12.52
CA ALA A 96 -22.06 -15.97 12.49
C ALA A 96 -20.64 -15.66 11.96
N PRO A 97 -20.47 -14.61 11.13
CA PRO A 97 -19.14 -14.16 10.71
C PRO A 97 -18.19 -13.88 11.88
N GLU A 98 -18.70 -13.40 13.02
CA GLU A 98 -17.88 -13.12 14.20
C GLU A 98 -17.30 -14.39 14.82
N GLU A 99 -17.99 -15.53 14.75
CA GLU A 99 -17.49 -16.81 15.28
C GLU A 99 -16.39 -17.41 14.43
N LEU A 100 -16.32 -17.02 13.15
CA LEU A 100 -15.29 -17.45 12.22
C LEU A 100 -14.05 -16.54 12.28
N LEU A 101 -14.11 -15.41 12.98
CA LEU A 101 -13.05 -14.40 13.02
C LEU A 101 -11.87 -14.86 13.92
N ILE A 102 -10.64 -14.68 13.42
CA ILE A 102 -9.37 -14.92 14.13
C ILE A 102 -8.46 -13.69 14.16
#